data_AF-A0A172Q968-F1
#
_entry.id   AF-A0A172Q968-F1
#
_cell.length_a   1.000
_cell.length_b   1.000
_cell.length_c   1.000
_cell.angle_alpha   90.00
_cell.angle_beta   90.00
_cell.angle_gamma   90.00
#
_symmetry.space_group_name_H-M   'P 1'
#
loop_
_entity.id
_entity.type
_entity.pdbx_description
1 polymer ?
#
loop_
_entity_poly.entity_id
_entity_poly.type
_entity_poly.pdbx_seq_one_letter_code
_entity_poly.pdbx_strand_id
1 'polypeptide(L)' 'MGLTDEQIQSLQNDLKKNLEKKKISEGERFSSEGQLYVVVHRVNDTTQALAVAPVYSDGQVDYSQTAIVVAGA' A
#
# COMPACT_ATOMS: atom_id res chain seq x y z
N MET A 1 -11.13 -2.18 13.80
CA MET A 1 -9.90 -2.97 13.83
C MET A 1 -9.16 -2.62 12.57
N GLY A 2 -8.03 -1.92 12.69
CA GLY A 2 -7.23 -1.46 11.56
C GLY A 2 -6.12 -2.47 11.22
N LEU A 3 -5.33 -2.13 10.20
CA LEU A 3 -4.12 -2.86 9.83
C LEU A 3 -3.21 -3.13 11.04
N THR A 4 -2.76 -4.37 11.22
CA THR A 4 -1.83 -4.72 12.30
C THR A 4 -0.41 -4.28 11.96
N ASP A 5 0.45 -4.10 12.98
CA ASP A 5 1.85 -3.71 12.79
C ASP A 5 2.63 -4.68 11.88
N GLU A 6 2.30 -5.97 11.92
CA GLU A 6 2.87 -7.00 11.03
C GLU A 6 2.46 -6.77 9.57
N GLN A 7 1.17 -6.51 9.32
CA GLN A 7 0.67 -6.19 7.99
C GLN A 7 1.28 -4.89 7.45
N ILE A 8 1.47 -3.89 8.31
CA ILE A 8 2.11 -2.63 7.94
C ILE A 8 3.59 -2.85 7.58
N GLN A 9 4.33 -3.66 8.35
CA GLN A 9 5.73 -3.98 8.04
C GLN A 9 5.88 -4.77 6.75
N SER A 10 5.04 -5.77 6.52
CA SER A 10 5.02 -6.50 5.24
C SER A 10 4.69 -5.58 4.08
N LEU A 11 3.67 -4.71 4.23
CA LEU A 11 3.34 -3.72 3.22
C LEU A 11 4.50 -2.78 2.92
N GLN A 12 5.20 -2.29 3.94
CA GLN A 12 6.37 -1.43 3.75
C GLN A 12 7.45 -2.14 2.95
N ASN A 13 7.70 -3.42 3.24
CA ASN A 13 8.75 -4.19 2.60
C ASN A 13 8.38 -4.56 1.15
N ASP A 14 7.14 -4.95 0.90
CA ASP A 14 6.60 -5.20 -0.43
C ASP A 14 6.57 -3.92 -1.28
N LEU A 15 6.11 -2.81 -0.70
CA LEU A 15 6.08 -1.52 -1.39
C LEU A 15 7.48 -1.04 -1.72
N LYS A 16 8.45 -1.14 -0.80
CA LYS A 16 9.87 -0.83 -1.10
C LYS A 16 10.37 -1.62 -2.30
N LYS A 17 10.20 -2.95 -2.31
CA LYS A 17 10.63 -3.81 -3.43
C LYS A 17 9.93 -3.48 -4.74
N ASN A 18 8.64 -3.15 -4.70
CA ASN A 18 7.85 -2.85 -5.89
C ASN A 18 8.11 -1.42 -6.41
N LEU A 19 8.36 -0.46 -5.53
CA LEU A 19 8.79 0.91 -5.83
C LEU A 19 10.19 0.93 -6.46
N GLU A 20 11.14 0.17 -5.91
CA GLU A 20 12.47 -0.02 -6.51
C GLU A 20 12.36 -0.58 -7.93
N LYS A 21 11.38 -1.46 -8.17
CA LYS A 21 11.08 -2.02 -9.49
C LYS A 21 10.21 -1.11 -10.37
N LYS A 22 9.82 0.09 -9.91
CA LYS A 22 8.86 1.02 -10.56
C LYS A 22 7.55 0.34 -11.01
N LYS A 23 7.15 -0.72 -10.32
CA LYS A 23 6.00 -1.56 -10.71
C LYS A 23 4.67 -1.16 -10.06
N ILE A 24 4.64 -0.03 -9.35
CA ILE A 24 3.43 0.44 -8.67
C ILE A 24 3.21 1.92 -8.96
N SER A 25 2.07 2.22 -9.56
CA SER A 25 1.57 3.58 -9.84
C SER A 25 0.27 3.87 -9.08
N GLU A 26 -0.14 5.15 -9.04
CA GLU A 26 -1.46 5.50 -8.48
C GLU A 26 -2.58 4.78 -9.23
N GLY A 27 -3.55 4.23 -8.49
CA GLY A 27 -4.64 3.42 -9.02
C GLY A 27 -4.29 1.96 -9.28
N GLU A 28 -3.02 1.54 -9.13
CA GLU A 28 -2.68 0.10 -9.24
C GLU A 28 -3.13 -0.68 -8.01
N ARG A 29 -3.51 -1.94 -8.28
CA ARG A 29 -3.84 -2.92 -7.26
C ARG A 29 -2.68 -3.90 -7.12
N PHE A 30 -2.29 -4.18 -5.90
CA PHE A 30 -1.28 -5.20 -5.59
C PHE A 30 -1.77 -6.05 -4.44
N SER A 31 -1.27 -7.29 -4.36
CA SER A 31 -1.54 -8.17 -3.23
C SER A 31 -0.31 -8.25 -2.35
N SER A 32 -0.50 -8.11 -1.04
CA SER A 32 0.54 -8.35 -0.02
C SER A 32 -0.08 -9.23 1.07
N GLU A 33 0.62 -10.30 1.43
CA GLU A 33 0.17 -11.31 2.41
C GLU A 33 -1.26 -11.86 2.18
N GLY A 34 -1.68 -12.01 0.91
CA GLY A 34 -3.01 -12.53 0.56
C GLY A 34 -4.14 -11.50 0.69
N GLN A 35 -3.85 -10.28 1.14
CA GLN A 35 -4.77 -9.15 1.14
C GLN A 35 -4.52 -8.27 -0.09
N LEU A 36 -5.59 -7.83 -0.75
CA LEU A 36 -5.49 -6.95 -1.91
C LEU A 36 -5.53 -5.49 -1.44
N TYR A 37 -4.66 -4.67 -2.01
CA TYR A 37 -4.52 -3.24 -1.71
C TYR A 37 -4.56 -2.43 -2.99
N VAL A 38 -5.12 -1.23 -2.92
CA VAL A 38 -5.06 -0.25 -4.01
C VAL A 38 -4.23 0.95 -3.58
N VAL A 39 -3.35 1.41 -4.47
CA VAL A 39 -2.63 2.68 -4.27
C VAL A 39 -3.59 3.82 -4.56
N VAL A 40 -3.94 4.54 -3.51
CA VAL A 40 -4.82 5.71 -3.57
C VAL A 40 -4.02 6.95 -3.96
N HIS A 41 -2.79 7.07 -3.48
CA HIS A 41 -1.94 8.23 -3.76
C HIS A 41 -0.45 7.90 -3.64
N ARG A 42 0.39 8.54 -4.46
CA ARG A 42 1.85 8.37 -4.45
C ARG A 42 2.54 9.71 -4.37
N VAL A 43 3.39 9.88 -3.35
CA VAL A 43 4.30 11.03 -3.23
C VAL A 43 5.71 10.55 -3.54
N ASN A 44 6.30 11.10 -4.60
CA ASN A 44 7.64 10.78 -5.10
C ASN A 44 8.58 11.97 -4.88
N ASP A 45 8.89 12.25 -3.63
CA ASP A 45 9.86 13.29 -3.28
C ASP A 45 11.05 12.64 -2.54
N THR A 46 11.71 13.34 -1.62
CA THR A 46 12.80 12.79 -0.78
C THR A 46 12.33 11.61 0.11
N THR A 47 11.02 11.46 0.29
CA THR A 47 10.37 10.38 1.04
C THR A 47 9.28 9.78 0.17
N GLN A 48 9.31 8.46 -0.05
CA GLN A 48 8.29 7.79 -0.85
C GLN A 48 7.12 7.41 0.05
N ALA A 49 5.99 8.08 -0.10
CA ALA A 49 4.77 7.75 0.64
C ALA A 49 3.70 7.22 -0.31
N LEU A 50 3.07 6.11 0.07
CA LEU A 50 1.97 5.48 -0.64
C LEU A 50 0.78 5.38 0.29
N ALA A 51 -0.33 6.01 -0.10
CA ALA A 51 -1.61 5.76 0.54
C ALA A 51 -2.20 4.47 -0.03
N VAL A 52 -2.47 3.49 0.82
CA VAL A 52 -3.03 2.19 0.42
C VAL A 52 -4.31 1.90 1.17
N ALA A 53 -5.32 1.43 0.44
CA ALA A 53 -6.60 1.02 1.01
C ALA A 53 -6.79 -0.49 0.80
N PRO A 54 -7.22 -1.24 1.83
CA PRO A 54 -7.54 -2.64 1.67
C PRO A 54 -8.80 -2.82 0.82
N VAL A 55 -8.80 -3.85 -0.01
CA VAL A 55 -9.95 -4.24 -0.82
C VAL A 55 -10.60 -5.47 -0.18
N TYR A 56 -11.88 -5.38 0.15
CA TYR A 56 -12.64 -6.50 0.67
C TYR A 56 -12.77 -7.63 -0.36
N SER A 57 -13.08 -8.84 0.09
CA SER A 57 -13.32 -9.99 -0.80
C SER A 57 -14.45 -9.76 -1.82
N ASP A 58 -15.36 -8.82 -1.55
CA ASP A 58 -16.43 -8.39 -2.46
C ASP A 58 -15.92 -7.46 -3.60
N GLY A 59 -14.65 -7.06 -3.57
CA GLY A 59 -14.05 -6.13 -4.54
C GLY A 59 -14.25 -4.65 -4.20
N GLN A 60 -15.01 -4.34 -3.16
CA GLN A 60 -15.12 -2.98 -2.61
C GLN A 60 -13.82 -2.54 -1.92
N VAL A 61 -13.41 -1.33 -2.22
CA VAL A 61 -12.25 -0.68 -1.58
C VAL A 61 -12.71 0.01 -0.29
N ASP A 62 -12.09 -0.32 0.84
CA ASP A 62 -12.34 0.39 2.09
C ASP A 62 -11.42 1.60 2.22
N TYR A 63 -11.89 2.75 1.75
CA TYR A 63 -11.19 4.01 1.92
C TYR A 63 -11.19 4.50 3.39
N SER A 64 -12.07 4.00 4.26
CA SER A 64 -12.08 4.33 5.69
C SER A 64 -10.89 3.72 6.45
N GLN A 65 -10.27 2.67 5.90
CA GLN A 65 -9.07 2.04 6.44
C GLN A 65 -7.82 2.35 5.61
N THR A 66 -7.79 3.52 4.95
CA THR A 66 -6.59 3.95 4.21
C THR A 66 -5.42 4.11 5.17
N ALA A 67 -4.34 3.38 4.93
CA ALA A 67 -3.07 3.54 5.63
C ALA A 67 -2.08 4.29 4.73
N ILE A 68 -1.33 5.22 5.32
CA ILE A 68 -0.22 5.87 4.64
C ILE A 68 1.03 5.10 5.01
N VAL A 69 1.62 4.46 4.01
CA VAL A 69 2.84 3.70 4.16
C VAL A 69 4.00 4.53 3.63
N VAL A 70 4.94 4.83 4.51
CA VAL A 70 6.07 5.71 4.22
C VAL A 70 7.33 4.87 4.13
N ALA A 71 7.89 4.80 2.93
CA ALA A 71 9.21 4.26 2.66
C ALA A 71 10.20 5.42 2.55
N GLY A 72 10.84 5.76 3.66
CA GLY A 72 12.04 6.59 3.65
C GLY A 72 13.18 5.86 2.93
N ALA A 73 13.92 6.64 2.12
CA ALA A 73 15.21 6.23 1.54
C ALA A 73 16.23 5.92 2.65
#